data_AF-A0A8T2YEE0-F1
#
_entry.id   AF-A0A8T2YEE0-F1
#
_cell.length_a   1.000
_cell.length_b   1.000
_cell.length_c   1.000
_cell.angle_alpha   90.00
_cell.angle_beta   90.00
_cell.angle_gamma   90.00
#
_symmetry.space_group_name_H-M   'P 1'
#
loop_
_entity.id
_entity.type
_entity.pdbx_description
1 polymer ?
#
loop_
_entity_poly.entity_id
_entity_poly.type
_entity_poly.pdbx_seq_one_letter_code
_entity_poly.pdbx_strand_id
1 'polypeptide(L)'
;MLDGTLVLNPANKLSAYHGFDYGKCNLKYCFAHQGGTTTEPGYEFGMTSWNFAASQRFCDDNVLRVSYEKWRTELGLEWSRDSKSIQALLISTIRMSIGIDGEYRSINALIVE
;
A
#
# COMPACT_ATOMS: atom_id res chain seq x y z
N MET A 1 14.23 -8.33 -14.99
CA MET A 1 13.98 -7.38 -13.89
C MET A 1 14.92 -7.72 -12.74
N LEU A 2 15.32 -6.74 -11.95
CA LEU A 2 16.12 -6.90 -10.74
C LEU A 2 15.35 -6.32 -9.57
N ASP A 3 15.15 -7.08 -8.51
CA ASP A 3 14.57 -6.61 -7.26
C ASP A 3 15.47 -6.97 -6.08
N GLY A 4 15.39 -6.19 -5.02
CA GLY A 4 16.16 -6.42 -3.82
C GLY A 4 15.56 -5.69 -2.64
N THR A 5 15.65 -6.31 -1.46
CA THR A 5 15.27 -5.68 -0.20
C THR A 5 16.46 -5.70 0.74
N LEU A 6 16.86 -4.53 1.21
CA LEU A 6 17.77 -4.35 2.32
C LEU A 6 16.98 -4.26 3.62
N VAL A 7 17.11 -5.27 4.47
CA VAL A 7 16.53 -5.26 5.82
C VAL A 7 17.55 -4.64 6.76
N LEU A 8 17.28 -3.42 7.23
CA LEU A 8 18.15 -2.71 8.16
C LEU A 8 17.97 -3.25 9.58
N ASN A 9 16.72 -3.49 9.98
CA ASN A 9 16.32 -4.13 11.22
C ASN A 9 14.86 -4.63 11.08
N PRO A 10 14.26 -5.31 12.08
CA PRO A 10 12.89 -5.82 11.97
C PRO A 10 11.83 -4.76 11.64
N ALA A 11 12.06 -3.50 12.05
CA ALA A 11 11.15 -2.38 11.84
C ALA A 11 11.43 -1.58 10.56
N ASN A 12 12.61 -1.69 9.94
CA ASN A 12 13.03 -0.80 8.85
C ASN A 12 13.54 -1.63 7.66
N LYS A 13 12.91 -1.45 6.50
CA LYS A 13 13.25 -2.15 5.26
C LYS A 13 13.30 -1.15 4.11
N LEU A 14 14.24 -1.34 3.20
CA LEU A 14 14.31 -0.60 1.94
C LEU A 14 14.23 -1.60 0.79
N SER A 15 13.25 -1.42 -0.10
CA SER A 15 13.04 -2.27 -1.26
C SER A 15 13.26 -1.47 -2.53
N ALA A 16 14.00 -2.04 -3.46
CA ALA A 16 14.22 -1.50 -4.79
C ALA A 16 13.80 -2.50 -5.84
N TYR A 17 13.23 -2.00 -6.93
CA TYR A 17 12.84 -2.77 -8.10
C TYR A 17 13.29 -2.02 -9.35
N HIS A 18 13.88 -2.73 -10.30
CA HIS A 18 14.31 -2.21 -11.58
C HIS A 18 13.85 -3.14 -12.71
N GLY A 19 12.87 -2.67 -13.49
CA GLY A 19 12.51 -3.22 -14.78
C GLY A 19 13.52 -2.75 -15.83
N PHE A 20 14.15 -3.71 -16.52
CA PHE A 20 15.08 -3.40 -17.62
C PHE A 20 14.38 -2.78 -18.83
N ASP A 21 13.07 -2.98 -18.95
CA ASP A 21 12.23 -2.37 -19.97
C ASP A 21 11.65 -1.04 -19.45
N TYR A 22 11.79 0.03 -20.25
CA TYR A 22 11.20 1.36 -20.02
C TYR A 22 11.68 2.12 -18.76
N GLY A 23 12.83 1.77 -18.18
CA GLY A 23 13.42 2.55 -17.08
C GLY A 23 12.59 2.56 -15.80
N LYS A 24 11.72 1.57 -15.61
CA LYS A 24 10.93 1.40 -14.39
C LYS A 24 11.86 1.11 -13.22
N CYS A 25 12.18 2.13 -12.43
CA CYS A 25 12.90 2.00 -11.18
C CYS A 25 12.01 2.48 -10.04
N ASN A 26 11.76 1.61 -9.07
CA ASN A 26 10.90 1.85 -7.92
C ASN A 26 11.73 1.70 -6.65
N LEU A 27 11.65 2.69 -5.77
CA LEU A 27 12.25 2.65 -4.45
C LEU A 27 11.13 2.79 -3.42
N LYS A 28 11.06 1.89 -2.44
CA LYS A 28 10.08 1.92 -1.37
C LYS A 28 10.78 1.72 -0.03
N TYR A 29 10.54 2.63 0.89
CA TYR A 29 10.97 2.46 2.27
C TYR A 29 9.79 1.99 3.11
N CYS A 30 9.97 1.00 3.96
CA CYS A 30 8.95 0.49 4.86
C CYS A 30 9.41 0.65 6.29
N PHE A 31 8.60 1.31 7.10
CA PHE A 31 8.79 1.42 8.55
C PHE A 31 7.60 0.79 9.28
N ALA A 32 7.88 -0.10 10.23
CA ALA A 32 6.89 -0.73 11.10
C ALA A 32 7.12 -0.26 12.55
N HIS A 33 6.16 0.49 13.06
CA HIS A 33 6.14 0.92 14.44
C HIS A 33 5.51 -0.18 15.33
N GLN A 34 5.97 -0.30 16.58
CA GLN A 34 5.56 -1.37 17.50
C GLN A 34 4.05 -1.44 17.78
N GLY A 35 3.32 -0.34 17.56
CA GLY A 35 1.87 -0.27 17.69
C GLY A 35 1.08 -0.87 16.52
N GLY A 36 1.71 -1.65 15.61
CA GLY A 36 1.04 -2.21 14.43
C GLY A 36 0.80 -1.20 13.31
N THR A 37 1.40 -0.02 13.41
CA THR A 37 1.42 1.00 12.34
C THR A 37 2.53 0.67 11.35
N THR A 38 2.26 0.77 10.06
CA THR A 38 3.29 0.77 9.02
C THR A 38 3.20 2.02 8.17
N THR A 39 4.34 2.52 7.71
CA THR A 39 4.41 3.56 6.68
C THR A 39 5.30 3.11 5.55
N GLU A 40 4.89 3.45 4.34
CA GLU A 40 5.49 2.97 3.10
C GLU A 40 5.57 4.12 2.07
N PRO A 41 6.43 5.13 2.25
CA PRO A 41 6.74 6.07 1.19
C PRO A 41 7.49 5.37 0.05
N GLY A 42 7.15 5.74 -1.19
CA GLY A 42 7.81 5.23 -2.37
C GLY A 42 7.96 6.26 -3.47
N TYR A 43 8.88 5.98 -4.38
CA TYR A 43 9.19 6.80 -5.53
C TYR A 43 9.40 5.92 -6.77
N GLU A 44 8.71 6.25 -7.85
CA GLU A 44 8.85 5.64 -9.16
C GLU A 44 9.61 6.60 -10.07
N PHE A 45 10.90 6.32 -10.31
CA PHE A 45 11.77 7.17 -11.13
C PHE A 45 11.31 7.24 -12.58
N GLY A 46 10.81 6.13 -13.14
CA GLY A 46 10.32 6.09 -14.53
C GLY A 46 9.12 7.02 -14.77
N MET A 47 8.31 7.26 -13.74
CA MET A 47 7.13 8.13 -13.80
C MET A 47 7.38 9.48 -13.10
N THR A 48 8.58 9.69 -12.54
CA THR A 48 8.95 10.87 -11.75
C THR A 48 7.92 11.17 -10.66
N SER A 49 7.37 10.13 -10.03
CA SER A 49 6.18 10.23 -9.19
C SER A 49 6.39 9.56 -7.84
N TRP A 50 5.75 10.11 -6.81
CA TRP A 50 5.79 9.57 -5.46
C TRP A 50 4.47 8.90 -5.09
N ASN A 51 4.55 7.91 -4.22
CA ASN A 51 3.39 7.32 -3.56
C ASN A 51 3.65 7.24 -2.06
N PHE A 52 2.58 7.12 -1.30
CA PHE A 52 2.64 6.96 0.12
C PHE A 52 1.53 6.02 0.57
N ALA A 53 1.85 5.05 1.40
CA ALA A 53 0.84 4.30 2.12
C ALA A 53 1.14 4.29 3.61
N ALA A 54 0.09 4.24 4.42
CA ALA A 54 0.19 3.94 5.83
C ALA A 54 -0.90 2.94 6.21
N SER A 55 -0.58 2.00 7.09
CA SER A 55 -1.57 1.07 7.63
C SER A 55 -1.51 1.02 9.15
N GLN A 56 -2.63 0.70 9.76
CA GLN A 56 -2.77 0.52 11.19
C GLN A 56 -3.55 -0.76 11.45
N ARG A 57 -2.93 -1.69 12.17
CA ARG A 57 -3.64 -2.85 12.74
C ARG A 57 -4.32 -2.45 14.04
N PHE A 58 -5.59 -2.79 14.19
CA PHE A 58 -6.35 -2.64 15.43
C PHE A 58 -7.11 -3.93 15.74
N CYS A 59 -7.82 -4.01 16.87
CA CYS A 59 -8.41 -5.22 17.44
C CYS A 59 -9.03 -6.19 16.40
N ASP A 60 -8.99 -7.49 16.69
CA ASP A 60 -9.61 -8.57 15.90
C ASP A 60 -9.13 -8.65 14.44
N ASP A 61 -7.81 -8.53 14.24
CA ASP A 61 -7.16 -8.70 12.93
C ASP A 61 -7.67 -7.75 11.83
N ASN A 62 -8.20 -6.60 12.25
CA ASN A 62 -8.59 -5.53 11.35
C ASN A 62 -7.39 -4.66 11.00
N VAL A 63 -7.30 -4.29 9.72
CA VAL A 63 -6.28 -3.39 9.19
C VAL A 63 -7.00 -2.27 8.44
N LEU A 64 -6.67 -1.03 8.80
CA LEU A 64 -7.03 0.14 8.00
C LEU A 64 -5.78 0.61 7.28
N ARG A 65 -5.87 0.81 5.97
CA ARG A 65 -4.80 1.33 5.13
C ARG A 65 -5.29 2.56 4.40
N VAL A 66 -4.46 3.60 4.40
CA VAL A 66 -4.61 4.76 3.52
C VAL A 66 -3.46 4.75 2.52
N SER A 67 -3.73 5.13 1.28
CA SER A 67 -2.73 5.27 0.24
C SER A 67 -2.95 6.52 -0.58
N TYR A 68 -1.87 7.05 -1.13
CA TYR A 68 -1.89 8.13 -2.09
C TYR A 68 -0.91 7.82 -3.21
N GLU A 69 -1.38 7.92 -4.45
CA GLU A 69 -0.54 7.80 -5.64
C GLU A 69 -0.56 9.13 -6.40
N LYS A 70 0.57 9.83 -6.44
CA LYS A 70 0.64 11.15 -7.08
C LYS A 70 0.34 11.08 -8.57
N TRP A 71 0.81 10.05 -9.26
CA TRP A 71 0.62 9.90 -10.70
C TRP A 71 -0.85 9.74 -11.09
N ARG A 72 -1.59 8.93 -10.33
CA ARG A 72 -3.03 8.72 -10.54
C ARG A 72 -3.89 9.83 -9.93
N THR A 73 -3.26 10.74 -9.19
CA THR A 73 -3.96 11.68 -8.30
C THR A 73 -5.04 10.97 -7.48
N GLU A 74 -4.70 9.81 -6.94
CA GLU A 74 -5.69 8.91 -6.31
C GLU A 74 -5.39 8.78 -4.81
N LEU A 75 -6.41 9.02 -3.98
CA LEU A 75 -6.41 8.68 -2.57
C LEU A 75 -7.21 7.39 -2.38
N GLY A 76 -6.60 6.40 -1.74
CA GLY A 76 -7.20 5.13 -1.40
C GLY A 76 -7.42 4.98 0.10
N LEU A 77 -8.55 4.40 0.47
CA LEU A 77 -8.86 3.92 1.81
C LEU A 77 -9.26 2.44 1.68
N GLU A 78 -8.61 1.59 2.46
CA GLU A 78 -8.86 0.17 2.48
C GLU A 78 -9.04 -0.29 3.91
N TRP A 79 -10.15 -0.97 4.17
CA TRP A 79 -10.33 -1.75 5.39
C TRP A 79 -10.31 -3.22 5.03
N SER A 80 -9.52 -4.00 5.76
CA SER A 80 -9.50 -5.44 5.64
C SER A 80 -9.60 -6.10 7.01
N ARG A 81 -10.26 -7.26 7.04
CA ARG A 81 -10.34 -8.13 8.21
C ARG A 81 -9.84 -9.51 7.82
N ASP A 82 -8.82 -9.98 8.52
CA ASP A 82 -8.30 -11.34 8.36
C ASP A 82 -8.83 -12.19 9.52
N SER A 83 -9.95 -12.90 9.30
CA SER A 83 -10.48 -13.79 10.35
C SER A 83 -10.02 -15.22 10.13
N LYS A 84 -9.27 -15.75 11.10
CA LYS A 84 -8.88 -17.17 11.14
C LYS A 84 -9.97 -17.96 11.87
N SER A 85 -10.94 -18.49 11.12
CA SER A 85 -11.81 -19.54 11.66
C SER A 85 -11.18 -20.91 11.42
N ILE A 86 -11.42 -21.88 12.31
CA ILE A 86 -10.78 -23.22 12.33
C ILE A 86 -11.00 -24.03 11.02
N GLN A 87 -11.86 -23.57 10.11
CA GLN A 87 -12.17 -24.26 8.84
C GLN A 87 -12.12 -23.38 7.58
N ALA A 88 -11.94 -22.05 7.67
CA ALA A 88 -11.81 -21.20 6.49
C ALA A 88 -11.14 -19.85 6.81
N LEU A 89 -10.32 -19.38 5.88
CA LEU A 89 -9.82 -18.01 5.84
C LEU A 89 -10.87 -17.13 5.17
N LEU A 90 -11.55 -16.27 5.94
CA LEU A 90 -12.48 -15.27 5.43
C LEU A 90 -11.77 -13.93 5.43
N ILE A 91 -11.55 -13.37 4.23
CA ILE A 91 -10.92 -12.06 4.04
C ILE A 91 -11.99 -11.12 3.51
N SER A 92 -12.54 -10.30 4.39
CA SER A 92 -13.41 -9.19 3.96
C SER A 92 -12.55 -7.98 3.67
N THR A 93 -12.59 -7.46 2.44
CA THR A 93 -11.90 -6.22 2.05
C THR A 93 -12.89 -5.22 1.48
N ILE A 94 -12.87 -3.99 1.98
CA ILE A 94 -13.57 -2.84 1.42
C ILE A 94 -12.52 -1.83 0.97
N ARG A 95 -12.49 -1.53 -0.33
CA ARG A 95 -11.67 -0.45 -0.89
C ARG A 95 -12.54 0.69 -1.35
N MET A 96 -12.11 1.91 -1.06
CA MET A 96 -12.64 3.14 -1.61
C MET A 96 -11.47 3.94 -2.17
N SER A 97 -11.54 4.35 -3.43
CA SER A 97 -10.60 5.31 -4.00
C SER A 97 -11.31 6.55 -4.50
N ILE A 98 -10.65 7.70 -4.40
CA ILE A 98 -11.10 8.99 -4.90
C ILE A 98 -10.01 9.64 -5.75
N GLY A 99 -10.37 9.99 -6.98
CA GLY A 99 -9.59 10.87 -7.84
C GLY A 99 -9.64 12.31 -7.32
N ILE A 100 -8.48 12.92 -7.15
CA ILE A 100 -8.28 14.31 -6.74
C ILE A 100 -7.54 15.07 -7.85
N ASP A 101 -8.06 14.98 -9.06
CA ASP A 101 -7.89 15.98 -10.10
C ASP A 101 -9.20 16.75 -10.24
N GLY A 102 -9.12 18.01 -10.69
CA GLY A 102 -10.25 18.95 -10.68
C GLY A 102 -11.45 18.55 -11.56
N GLU A 103 -11.39 17.42 -12.26
CA GLU A 103 -12.36 17.03 -13.29
C GLU A 103 -13.01 15.66 -13.08
N TYR A 104 -12.53 14.78 -12.17
CA TYR A 104 -13.14 13.46 -12.01
C TYR A 104 -13.14 12.93 -10.57
N ARG A 105 -14.32 12.93 -9.93
CA ARG A 105 -14.56 12.24 -8.64
C ARG A 105 -15.28 10.93 -8.91
N SER A 106 -14.55 9.83 -9.02
CA SER A 106 -15.14 8.49 -8.96
C SER A 106 -14.94 7.88 -7.58
N ILE A 107 -15.95 7.14 -7.12
CA ILE A 107 -15.89 6.30 -5.93
C ILE A 107 -16.03 4.86 -6.43
N ASN A 108 -14.95 4.09 -6.32
CA ASN A 108 -14.99 2.67 -6.62
C ASN A 108 -15.01 1.89 -5.31
N ALA A 109 -16.08 1.14 -5.08
CA ALA A 109 -16.20 0.22 -3.96
C ALA A 109 -16.06 -1.22 -4.47
N LEU A 110 -15.05 -1.94 -3.99
CA LEU A 110 -14.89 -3.38 -4.24
C LEU A 110 -15.00 -4.10 -2.90
N ILE A 111 -15.96 -5.02 -2.81
CA ILE A 111 -16.11 -5.97 -1.70
C ILE A 111 -15.58 -7.31 -2.19
N VAL A 112 -14.60 -7.85 -1.50
CA VAL A 112 -14.10 -9.21 -1.69
C VAL A 112 -14.39 -9.97 -0.40
N GLU A 113 -15.06 -11.12 -0.50
CA GLU A 113 -15.41 -12.03 0.61
C GLU A 113 -14.70 -13.38 0.45
#